data_AF-D3B9F7-F1
#
_entry.id   AF-D3B9F7-F1
#
_cell.length_a   1.000
_cell.length_b   1.000
_cell.length_c   1.000
_cell.angle_alpha   90.00
_cell.angle_beta   90.00
_cell.angle_gamma   90.00
#
_symmetry.space_group_name_H-M   'P 1'
#
loop_
_entity.id
_entity.type
_entity.pdbx_description
1 polymer ?
#
loop_
_entity_poly.entity_id
_entity_poly.type
_entity_poly.pdbx_seq_one_letter_code
_entity_poly.pdbx_strand_id
1 'polypeptide(L)'
;MIALLILTCAPASGAHLNPTITLTTLLCGYTPLSKSLVYFIAQFAGGIVGAGLLRGIVPPIIENRTHLAACDFAYDITIGRALCAEFILSFVNIFVTFFTALDPRQYPVIGPVVSAFLISGTVGLTQILAGGYAYTYSGPGYNMSRCLGPAVISGYWHRLWVFFVAQILASIFVAVILLFNPPFKTISNKGESEELDDVWESGPYGTKIHIHKKNHIDQTEYV
;
A
#
# COMPACT_ATOMS: atom_id res chain seq x y z
N MET A 1 2.36 -8.53 -13.04
CA MET A 1 2.73 -9.32 -11.85
C MET A 1 2.18 -8.72 -10.56
N ILE A 2 2.38 -7.42 -10.27
CA ILE A 2 1.84 -6.77 -9.05
C ILE A 2 0.33 -6.97 -8.91
N ALA A 3 -0.46 -6.80 -9.98
CA ALA A 3 -1.93 -6.95 -9.93
C ALA A 3 -2.34 -8.35 -9.48
N LEU A 4 -1.64 -9.38 -9.97
CA LEU A 4 -1.89 -10.76 -9.58
C LEU A 4 -1.56 -10.97 -8.11
N LEU A 5 -0.42 -10.46 -7.63
CA LEU A 5 -0.04 -10.54 -6.22
C LEU A 5 -1.06 -9.82 -5.32
N ILE A 6 -1.56 -8.65 -5.75
CA ILE A 6 -2.63 -7.95 -5.05
C ILE A 6 -3.87 -8.83 -4.98
N LEU A 7 -4.35 -9.35 -6.11
CA LEU A 7 -5.56 -10.17 -6.16
C LEU A 7 -5.45 -11.46 -5.34
N THR A 8 -4.27 -12.10 -5.32
CA THR A 8 -4.06 -13.33 -4.55
C THR A 8 -3.86 -13.08 -3.06
N CYS A 9 -3.18 -12.00 -2.68
CA CYS A 9 -2.81 -11.74 -1.27
C CYS A 9 -3.81 -10.84 -0.54
N ALA A 10 -4.66 -10.10 -1.26
CA ALA A 10 -5.59 -9.14 -0.67
C ALA A 10 -6.58 -9.79 0.30
N PRO A 11 -7.22 -10.95 0.00
CA PRO A 11 -8.15 -11.59 0.93
C PRO A 11 -7.50 -11.98 2.27
N ALA A 12 -6.21 -12.35 2.26
CA ALA A 12 -5.50 -12.79 3.46
C ALA A 12 -4.88 -11.64 4.26
N SER A 13 -4.42 -10.57 3.59
CA SER A 13 -3.54 -9.57 4.20
C SER A 13 -3.81 -8.12 3.75
N GLY A 14 -4.74 -7.87 2.84
CA GLY A 14 -4.87 -6.57 2.18
C GLY A 14 -3.75 -6.25 1.18
N ALA A 15 -2.83 -7.20 0.94
CA ALA A 15 -1.76 -7.13 -0.06
C ALA A 15 -0.94 -5.82 -0.04
N HIS A 16 -0.56 -5.34 1.15
CA HIS A 16 0.28 -4.15 1.25
C HIS A 16 1.59 -4.33 0.48
N LEU A 17 2.27 -5.48 0.67
CA LEU A 17 3.49 -5.90 -0.04
C LEU A 17 4.62 -4.85 -0.09
N ASN A 18 4.52 -3.82 0.76
CA ASN A 18 5.29 -2.59 0.67
C ASN A 18 5.27 -1.88 2.04
N PRO A 19 6.43 -1.66 2.68
CA PRO A 19 6.52 -0.90 3.92
C PRO A 19 5.98 0.52 3.78
N THR A 20 6.13 1.15 2.62
CA THR A 20 5.59 2.49 2.37
C THR A 20 4.07 2.52 2.45
N ILE A 21 3.38 1.56 1.83
CA ILE A 21 1.91 1.43 1.94
C ILE A 21 1.49 1.08 3.37
N THR A 22 2.25 0.21 4.03
CA THR A 22 2.02 -0.15 5.45
C THR A 22 2.18 1.05 6.37
N LEU A 23 3.18 1.90 6.12
CA LEU A 23 3.39 3.12 6.86
C LEU A 23 2.24 4.10 6.64
N THR A 24 1.82 4.33 5.38
CA THR A 24 0.70 5.24 5.11
C THR A 24 -0.60 4.73 5.75
N THR A 25 -0.89 3.43 5.68
CA THR A 25 -2.09 2.84 6.31
C THR A 25 -2.04 2.92 7.83
N LEU A 26 -0.86 2.80 8.44
CA LEU A 26 -0.65 3.06 9.86
C LEU A 26 -0.93 4.53 10.20
N LEU A 27 -0.35 5.47 9.45
CA LEU A 27 -0.53 6.92 9.66
C LEU A 27 -1.99 7.37 9.48
N CYS A 28 -2.72 6.73 8.56
CA CYS A 28 -4.12 7.01 8.29
C CYS A 28 -5.09 6.24 9.20
N GLY A 29 -4.60 5.42 10.13
CA GLY A 29 -5.43 4.66 11.07
C GLY A 29 -6.13 3.43 10.50
N TYR A 30 -5.79 3.00 9.27
CA TYR A 30 -6.37 1.80 8.65
C TYR A 30 -5.82 0.50 9.22
N THR A 31 -4.59 0.51 9.73
CA THR A 31 -3.91 -0.68 10.26
C THR A 31 -3.29 -0.37 11.61
N PRO A 32 -3.59 -1.15 12.68
CA PRO A 32 -3.03 -0.90 14.00
C PRO A 32 -1.52 -1.17 14.01
N LEU A 33 -0.81 -0.47 14.92
CA LEU A 33 0.65 -0.54 15.02
C LEU A 33 1.19 -1.97 15.14
N SER A 34 0.56 -2.82 15.95
CA SER A 34 0.98 -4.23 16.12
C SER A 34 1.00 -5.01 14.82
N LYS A 35 -0.04 -4.85 13.98
CA LYS A 35 -0.14 -5.50 12.67
C LYS A 35 0.86 -4.88 11.68
N SER A 36 1.05 -3.56 11.71
CA SER A 36 2.03 -2.88 10.87
C SER A 36 3.47 -3.34 11.15
N LEU A 37 3.82 -3.60 12.41
CA LEU A 37 5.14 -4.15 12.77
C LEU A 37 5.38 -5.54 12.14
N VAL A 38 4.39 -6.42 12.19
CA VAL A 38 4.47 -7.74 11.53
C VAL A 38 4.64 -7.57 10.02
N TYR A 39 3.91 -6.63 9.42
CA TYR A 39 4.01 -6.33 7.99
C TYR A 39 5.40 -5.83 7.61
N PHE A 40 5.98 -4.89 8.37
CA PHE A 40 7.32 -4.39 8.11
C PHE A 40 8.35 -5.53 8.12
N ILE A 41 8.33 -6.38 9.15
CA ILE A 41 9.26 -7.51 9.26
C ILE A 41 9.09 -8.46 8.08
N ALA A 42 7.85 -8.86 7.78
CA ALA A 42 7.57 -9.79 6.68
C ALA A 42 7.98 -9.21 5.32
N GLN A 43 7.72 -7.93 5.08
CA GLN A 43 8.03 -7.25 3.82
C GLN A 43 9.54 -7.06 3.63
N PHE A 44 10.25 -6.61 4.66
CA PHE A 44 11.71 -6.48 4.59
C PHE A 44 12.39 -7.85 4.44
N ALA A 45 11.96 -8.85 5.21
CA ALA A 45 12.47 -10.22 5.07
C ALA A 45 12.20 -10.78 3.66
N GLY A 46 10.97 -10.61 3.15
CA GLY A 46 10.61 -11.03 1.79
C GLY A 46 11.42 -10.32 0.71
N GLY A 47 11.68 -9.02 0.85
CA GLY A 47 12.54 -8.26 -0.06
C GLY A 47 13.99 -8.76 -0.08
N ILE A 48 14.55 -9.05 1.10
CA ILE A 48 15.91 -9.61 1.24
C ILE A 48 15.98 -11.01 0.64
N VAL A 49 15.03 -11.89 0.95
CA VAL A 49 14.95 -13.25 0.37
C VAL A 49 14.81 -13.18 -1.15
N GLY A 50 13.93 -12.32 -1.66
CA GLY A 50 13.74 -12.11 -3.09
C GLY A 50 15.02 -11.66 -3.80
N ALA A 51 15.78 -10.71 -3.21
CA ALA A 51 17.07 -10.29 -3.74
C ALA A 51 18.14 -11.40 -3.67
N GLY A 52 18.12 -12.22 -2.62
CA GLY A 52 19.00 -13.39 -2.48
C GLY A 52 18.73 -14.45 -3.55
N LEU A 53 17.46 -14.73 -3.82
CA LEU A 53 17.05 -15.61 -4.92
C LEU A 53 17.47 -15.03 -6.28
N LEU A 54 17.29 -13.73 -6.49
CA LEU A 54 17.74 -13.07 -7.73
C LEU A 54 19.24 -13.23 -7.94
N ARG A 55 20.06 -13.08 -6.89
CA ARG A 55 21.51 -13.32 -6.94
C ARG A 55 21.86 -14.73 -7.38
N GLY A 56 21.11 -15.74 -6.94
CA GLY A 56 21.31 -17.13 -7.36
C GLY A 56 20.94 -17.40 -8.82
N ILE A 57 20.11 -16.55 -9.44
CA ILE A 57 19.63 -16.70 -10.82
C ILE A 57 20.50 -15.93 -11.81
N VAL A 58 20.92 -14.71 -11.46
CA VAL A 58 21.61 -13.82 -12.41
C VAL A 58 23.12 -14.13 -12.48
N PRO A 59 23.73 -14.03 -13.67
CA PRO A 59 25.18 -14.16 -13.79
C PRO A 59 25.93 -13.08 -12.98
N PRO A 60 27.15 -13.37 -12.45
CA PRO A 60 27.94 -12.41 -11.67
C PRO A 60 28.21 -11.09 -12.40
N ILE A 61 28.33 -11.12 -13.73
CA ILE A 61 28.51 -9.91 -14.54
C ILE A 61 27.28 -8.97 -14.47
N ILE A 62 26.07 -9.51 -14.35
CA ILE A 62 24.84 -8.73 -14.21
C ILE A 62 24.71 -8.21 -12.78
N GLU A 63 25.04 -9.02 -11.78
CA GLU A 63 25.10 -8.59 -10.37
C GLU A 63 26.05 -7.39 -10.22
N ASN A 64 27.28 -7.49 -10.72
CA ASN A 64 28.28 -6.42 -10.60
C ASN A 64 27.89 -5.12 -11.33
N ARG A 65 27.11 -5.21 -12.41
CA ARG A 65 26.66 -4.03 -13.18
C ARG A 65 25.44 -3.35 -12.58
N THR A 66 24.53 -4.13 -11.99
CA THR A 66 23.20 -3.63 -11.60
C THR A 66 22.99 -3.59 -10.09
N HIS A 67 23.91 -4.19 -9.32
CA HIS A 67 23.76 -4.41 -7.89
C HIS A 67 22.41 -5.06 -7.54
N LEU A 68 21.96 -6.03 -8.34
CA LEU A 68 20.65 -6.69 -8.21
C LEU A 68 19.47 -5.71 -8.31
N ALA A 69 19.63 -4.69 -9.15
CA ALA A 69 18.72 -3.56 -9.28
C ALA A 69 18.53 -2.78 -7.96
N ALA A 70 19.61 -2.56 -7.20
CA ALA A 70 19.58 -1.68 -6.04
C ALA A 70 19.11 -0.27 -6.41
N CYS A 71 18.38 0.36 -5.48
CA CYS A 71 17.88 1.71 -5.67
C CYS A 71 19.04 2.70 -5.64
N ASP A 72 19.32 3.29 -6.79
CA ASP A 72 20.31 4.33 -6.98
C ASP A 72 19.94 5.27 -8.15
N PHE A 73 20.63 6.40 -8.23
CA PHE A 73 20.44 7.40 -9.27
C PHE A 73 21.77 7.88 -9.86
N ALA A 74 21.65 8.45 -11.06
CA ALA A 74 22.77 8.94 -11.83
C ALA A 74 23.63 9.96 -11.06
N TYR A 75 24.96 9.93 -11.27
CA TYR A 75 25.88 10.84 -10.56
C TYR A 75 25.68 12.32 -10.90
N ASP A 76 25.12 12.63 -12.06
CA ASP A 76 24.79 13.98 -12.52
C ASP A 76 23.45 14.50 -11.97
N ILE A 77 22.66 13.64 -11.31
CA ILE A 77 21.44 14.03 -10.60
C ILE A 77 21.80 14.47 -9.18
N THR A 78 21.44 15.71 -8.85
CA THR A 78 21.60 16.22 -7.48
C THR A 78 20.66 15.51 -6.51
N ILE A 79 21.06 15.39 -5.24
CA ILE A 79 20.26 14.75 -4.19
C ILE A 79 18.84 15.35 -4.12
N GLY A 80 18.71 16.68 -4.23
CA GLY A 80 17.41 17.35 -4.21
C GLY A 80 16.52 16.96 -5.38
N ARG A 81 17.06 16.83 -6.60
CA ARG A 81 16.30 16.39 -7.77
C ARG A 81 15.85 14.93 -7.63
N ALA A 82 16.73 14.05 -7.16
CA ALA A 82 16.40 12.65 -6.89
C ALA A 82 15.31 12.52 -5.82
N LEU A 83 15.44 13.25 -4.71
CA LEU A 83 14.45 13.26 -3.62
C LEU A 83 13.09 13.74 -4.12
N CYS A 84 13.03 14.83 -4.90
CA CYS A 84 11.78 15.32 -5.48
C CYS A 84 11.14 14.30 -6.42
N ALA A 85 11.93 13.66 -7.29
CA ALA A 85 11.44 12.63 -8.20
C ALA A 85 10.86 11.44 -7.42
N GLU A 86 11.62 10.89 -6.46
CA GLU A 86 11.18 9.79 -5.62
C GLU A 86 9.93 10.13 -4.80
N PHE A 87 9.83 11.37 -4.32
CA PHE A 87 8.65 11.85 -3.59
C PHE A 87 7.43 11.85 -4.50
N ILE A 88 7.51 12.46 -5.70
CA ILE A 88 6.39 12.54 -6.64
C ILE A 88 5.94 11.14 -7.06
N LEU A 89 6.90 10.29 -7.42
CA LEU A 89 6.63 8.92 -7.88
C LEU A 89 5.97 8.11 -6.75
N SER A 90 6.53 8.16 -5.54
CA SER A 90 5.93 7.48 -4.38
C SER A 90 4.56 8.04 -4.02
N PHE A 91 4.39 9.35 -4.07
CA PHE A 91 3.12 10.02 -3.83
C PHE A 91 2.04 9.53 -4.80
N VAL A 92 2.31 9.53 -6.11
CA VAL A 92 1.34 9.07 -7.12
C VAL A 92 0.94 7.61 -6.87
N ASN A 93 1.91 6.75 -6.55
CA ASN A 93 1.64 5.34 -6.26
C ASN A 93 0.76 5.17 -5.00
N ILE A 94 1.08 5.88 -3.91
CA ILE A 94 0.29 5.83 -2.67
C ILE A 94 -1.09 6.43 -2.92
N PHE A 95 -1.19 7.56 -3.62
CA PHE A 95 -2.44 8.24 -3.93
C PHE A 95 -3.38 7.33 -4.71
N VAL A 96 -2.92 6.73 -5.82
CA VAL A 96 -3.73 5.76 -6.58
C VAL A 96 -4.14 4.58 -5.71
N THR A 97 -3.24 4.05 -4.89
CA THR A 97 -3.57 2.94 -3.97
C THR A 97 -4.70 3.31 -3.01
N PHE A 98 -4.60 4.47 -2.36
CA PHE A 98 -5.60 4.89 -1.40
C PHE A 98 -6.95 5.20 -2.07
N PHE A 99 -6.95 6.01 -3.12
CA PHE A 99 -8.19 6.47 -3.74
C PHE A 99 -8.87 5.43 -4.63
N THR A 100 -8.22 4.32 -4.97
CA THR A 100 -8.85 3.21 -5.72
C THR A 100 -9.17 2.01 -4.86
N ALA A 101 -8.22 1.56 -4.01
CA ALA A 101 -8.36 0.31 -3.27
C ALA A 101 -8.80 0.48 -1.81
N LEU A 102 -8.55 1.64 -1.19
CA LEU A 102 -8.81 1.85 0.24
C LEU A 102 -9.91 2.87 0.52
N ASP A 103 -10.29 3.69 -0.47
CA ASP A 103 -11.38 4.65 -0.34
C ASP A 103 -12.73 3.92 -0.42
N PRO A 104 -13.53 3.93 0.66
CA PRO A 104 -14.82 3.25 0.71
C PRO A 104 -15.83 3.85 -0.27
N ARG A 105 -15.64 5.08 -0.75
CA ARG A 105 -16.50 5.72 -1.76
C ARG A 105 -16.28 5.11 -3.13
N GLN A 106 -15.02 4.83 -3.49
CA GLN A 106 -14.64 4.38 -4.82
C GLN A 106 -14.58 2.87 -4.96
N TYR A 107 -14.11 2.16 -3.92
CA TYR A 107 -13.88 0.72 -3.98
C TYR A 107 -15.12 -0.10 -4.40
N PRO A 108 -16.35 0.19 -3.93
CA PRO A 108 -17.56 -0.51 -4.38
C PRO A 108 -17.91 -0.27 -5.86
N VAL A 109 -17.51 0.87 -6.42
CA VAL A 109 -17.82 1.27 -7.80
C VAL A 109 -16.93 0.54 -8.80
N ILE A 110 -15.61 0.50 -8.54
CA ILE A 110 -14.62 -0.06 -9.48
C ILE A 110 -14.25 -1.52 -9.16
N GLY A 111 -14.39 -1.92 -7.89
CA GLY A 111 -14.09 -3.26 -7.41
C GLY A 111 -12.60 -3.61 -7.29
N PRO A 112 -12.29 -4.80 -6.74
CA PRO A 112 -10.92 -5.23 -6.45
C PRO A 112 -10.05 -5.43 -7.69
N VAL A 113 -10.63 -5.95 -8.78
CA VAL A 113 -9.90 -6.26 -10.01
C VAL A 113 -9.38 -4.98 -10.65
N VAL A 114 -10.26 -4.00 -10.88
CA VAL A 114 -9.87 -2.73 -11.49
C VAL A 114 -8.87 -2.00 -10.61
N SER A 115 -9.10 -1.94 -9.29
CA SER A 115 -8.16 -1.33 -8.34
C SER A 115 -6.76 -1.93 -8.43
N ALA A 116 -6.64 -3.26 -8.45
CA ALA A 116 -5.36 -3.95 -8.58
C ALA A 116 -4.64 -3.62 -9.90
N PHE A 117 -5.38 -3.54 -11.01
CA PHE A 117 -4.82 -3.14 -12.30
C PHE A 117 -4.44 -1.66 -12.36
N LEU A 118 -5.21 -0.76 -11.75
CA LEU A 118 -4.87 0.66 -11.68
C LEU A 118 -3.59 0.88 -10.89
N ILE A 119 -3.46 0.29 -9.69
CA ILE A 119 -2.24 0.38 -8.88
C ILE A 119 -1.04 -0.16 -9.66
N SER A 120 -1.19 -1.33 -10.27
CA SER A 120 -0.10 -1.97 -11.03
C SER A 120 0.25 -1.23 -12.32
N GLY A 121 -0.76 -0.69 -12.99
CA GLY A 121 -0.62 0.14 -14.18
C GLY A 121 0.10 1.43 -13.84
N THR A 122 -0.22 2.07 -12.71
CA THR A 122 0.52 3.22 -12.19
C THR A 122 1.99 2.87 -12.00
N VAL A 123 2.33 1.84 -11.21
CA VAL A 123 3.72 1.43 -10.99
C VAL A 123 4.45 1.15 -12.31
N GLY A 124 3.81 0.43 -13.24
CA GLY A 124 4.40 0.08 -14.53
C GLY A 124 4.64 1.30 -15.42
N LEU A 125 3.65 2.18 -15.56
CA LEU A 125 3.76 3.39 -16.37
C LEU A 125 4.80 4.34 -15.78
N THR A 126 4.77 4.58 -14.48
CA THR A 126 5.72 5.49 -13.85
C THR A 126 7.14 4.94 -13.86
N GLN A 127 7.33 3.61 -13.80
CA GLN A 127 8.63 2.96 -14.03
C GLN A 127 9.16 3.18 -15.45
N ILE A 128 8.31 3.08 -16.48
CA ILE A 128 8.71 3.33 -17.88
C ILE A 128 9.10 4.79 -18.07
N LEU A 129 8.28 5.72 -17.55
CA LEU A 129 8.55 7.15 -17.63
C LEU A 129 9.84 7.53 -16.90
N ALA A 130 10.05 6.97 -15.70
CA ALA A 130 11.27 7.14 -14.93
C ALA A 130 12.52 6.57 -15.63
N GLY A 131 12.40 5.39 -16.27
CA GLY A 131 13.50 4.81 -17.04
C GLY A 131 13.96 5.68 -18.21
N GLY A 132 13.08 6.54 -18.74
CA GLY A 132 13.43 7.53 -19.76
C GLY A 132 14.09 8.81 -19.24
N TYR A 133 14.10 9.05 -17.93
CA TYR A 133 14.60 10.30 -17.33
C TYR A 133 16.14 10.36 -17.23
N ALA A 134 16.82 9.22 -17.01
CA ALA A 134 18.28 9.15 -17.00
C ALA A 134 18.80 7.72 -17.19
N TYR A 135 19.88 7.57 -17.97
CA TYR A 135 20.50 6.28 -18.31
C TYR A 135 20.96 5.45 -17.10
N THR A 136 21.26 6.10 -15.97
CA THR A 136 21.76 5.46 -14.74
C THR A 136 20.80 5.62 -13.56
N TYR A 137 19.56 6.03 -13.81
CA TYR A 137 18.52 5.92 -12.80
C TYR A 137 18.03 4.47 -12.75
N SER A 138 18.29 3.79 -11.62
CA SER A 138 17.84 2.40 -11.37
C SER A 138 16.32 2.23 -11.44
N GLY A 139 15.62 3.35 -11.51
CA GLY A 139 14.19 3.46 -11.45
C GLY A 139 13.72 3.93 -10.08
N PRO A 140 12.43 4.22 -9.98
CA PRO A 140 11.81 4.66 -8.75
C PRO A 140 11.80 3.57 -7.68
N GLY A 141 11.97 3.99 -6.43
CA GLY A 141 11.93 3.10 -5.29
C GLY A 141 10.53 2.56 -5.03
N TYR A 142 9.55 3.46 -4.82
CA TYR A 142 8.16 3.24 -4.36
C TYR A 142 7.97 2.42 -3.06
N ASN A 143 8.95 1.59 -2.72
CA ASN A 143 8.85 0.51 -1.78
C ASN A 143 10.20 0.31 -1.07
N MET A 144 10.21 0.59 0.23
CA MET A 144 11.43 0.50 1.03
C MET A 144 12.02 -0.92 1.03
N SER A 145 11.18 -1.96 1.01
CA SER A 145 11.65 -3.36 0.96
C SER A 145 12.29 -3.72 -0.38
N ARG A 146 11.76 -3.17 -1.48
CA ARG A 146 12.32 -3.33 -2.84
C ARG A 146 13.69 -2.66 -2.98
N CYS A 147 13.94 -1.59 -2.24
CA CYS A 147 15.24 -0.93 -2.20
C CYS A 147 16.20 -1.60 -1.21
N LEU A 148 15.71 -2.00 -0.03
CA LEU A 148 16.53 -2.59 1.02
C LEU A 148 17.07 -3.97 0.64
N GLY A 149 16.26 -4.83 0.02
CA GLY A 149 16.65 -6.21 -0.30
C GLY A 149 17.95 -6.29 -1.11
N PRO A 150 17.99 -5.68 -2.32
CA PRO A 150 19.22 -5.63 -3.11
C PRO A 150 20.39 -4.95 -2.40
N ALA A 151 20.16 -3.88 -1.62
CA ALA A 151 21.22 -3.20 -0.86
C ALA A 151 21.88 -4.12 0.17
N VAL A 152 21.08 -4.92 0.89
CA VAL A 152 21.57 -5.91 1.86
C VAL A 152 22.35 -7.02 1.17
N ILE A 153 21.83 -7.57 0.07
CA ILE A 153 22.41 -8.75 -0.57
C ILE A 153 23.64 -8.42 -1.41
N SER A 154 23.65 -7.28 -2.11
CA SER A 154 24.78 -6.84 -2.93
C SER A 154 25.83 -6.04 -2.14
N GLY A 155 25.50 -5.59 -0.93
CA GLY A 155 26.34 -4.68 -0.14
C GLY A 155 26.34 -3.23 -0.66
N TYR A 156 25.48 -2.89 -1.61
CA TYR A 156 25.40 -1.57 -2.21
C TYR A 156 24.40 -0.67 -1.48
N TRP A 157 24.88 0.12 -0.53
CA TRP A 157 24.06 1.00 0.33
C TRP A 157 24.03 2.46 -0.12
N HIS A 158 24.67 2.77 -1.25
CA HIS A 158 24.90 4.14 -1.67
C HIS A 158 23.57 4.88 -1.89
N ARG A 159 23.42 6.04 -1.24
CA ARG A 159 22.26 6.94 -1.38
C ARG A 159 20.89 6.32 -1.09
N LEU A 160 20.82 5.11 -0.53
CA LEU A 160 19.58 4.41 -0.18
C LEU A 160 18.64 5.26 0.69
N TRP A 161 19.21 6.04 1.61
CA TRP A 161 18.47 6.91 2.52
C TRP A 161 17.57 7.91 1.78
N VAL A 162 17.96 8.37 0.58
CA VAL A 162 17.17 9.33 -0.22
C VAL A 162 15.81 8.73 -0.58
N PHE A 163 15.80 7.45 -0.98
CA PHE A 163 14.58 6.72 -1.32
C PHE A 163 13.68 6.54 -0.10
N PHE A 164 14.26 6.24 1.07
CA PHE A 164 13.51 6.10 2.32
C PHE A 164 12.87 7.40 2.75
N VAL A 165 13.64 8.50 2.77
CA VAL A 165 13.14 9.82 3.15
C VAL A 165 12.03 10.27 2.21
N ALA A 166 12.21 10.15 0.90
CA ALA A 166 11.21 10.53 -0.08
C ALA A 166 9.89 9.74 0.09
N GLN A 167 9.97 8.44 0.34
CA GLN A 167 8.81 7.57 0.56
C GLN A 167 8.08 7.87 1.87
N ILE A 168 8.82 8.19 2.95
CA ILE A 168 8.22 8.62 4.23
C ILE A 168 7.50 9.96 4.05
N LEU A 169 8.14 10.93 3.40
CA LEU A 169 7.53 12.23 3.12
C LEU A 169 6.26 12.09 2.28
N ALA A 170 6.25 11.24 1.26
CA ALA A 170 5.06 10.96 0.46
C ALA A 170 3.94 10.31 1.29
N SER A 171 4.29 9.39 2.20
CA SER A 171 3.34 8.74 3.11
C SER A 171 2.68 9.74 4.05
N ILE A 172 3.48 10.62 4.66
CA ILE A 172 2.99 11.71 5.52
C ILE A 172 2.09 12.65 4.72
N PHE A 173 2.49 13.02 3.50
CA PHE A 173 1.72 13.93 2.68
C PHE A 173 0.33 13.38 2.32
N VAL A 174 0.22 12.11 1.95
CA VAL A 174 -1.08 11.46 1.72
C VAL A 174 -1.91 11.38 3.00
N ALA A 175 -1.28 11.07 4.14
CA ALA A 175 -1.98 11.06 5.43
C ALA A 175 -2.57 12.43 5.78
N VAL A 176 -1.83 13.52 5.51
CA VAL A 176 -2.31 14.89 5.67
C VAL A 176 -3.48 15.19 4.73
N ILE A 177 -3.43 14.78 3.45
CA ILE A 177 -4.56 14.95 2.52
C ILE A 177 -5.82 14.27 3.06
N LEU A 178 -5.69 13.04 3.56
CA LEU A 178 -6.82 12.27 4.10
C LEU A 178 -7.31 12.80 5.45
N LEU A 179 -6.48 13.54 6.20
CA LEU A 179 -6.95 14.27 7.39
C LEU A 179 -7.94 15.38 7.03
N PHE A 180 -7.71 16.09 5.93
CA PHE A 180 -8.60 17.16 5.44
C PHE A 180 -9.81 16.63 4.66
N ASN A 181 -9.71 15.44 4.07
CA ASN A 181 -10.79 14.77 3.36
C ASN A 181 -10.95 13.33 3.87
N PRO A 182 -11.47 13.14 5.09
CA PRO A 182 -11.56 11.83 5.70
C PRO A 182 -12.50 10.93 4.88
N PRO A 183 -12.07 9.70 4.56
CA PRO A 183 -12.87 8.75 3.80
C PRO A 183 -14.06 8.19 4.59
N PHE A 184 -14.02 8.29 5.93
CA PHE A 184 -15.08 7.86 6.83
C PHE A 184 -15.66 9.07 7.56
N LYS A 185 -16.99 9.20 7.62
CA LYS A 185 -17.64 10.13 8.56
C LYS A 185 -17.43 9.57 9.97
N THR A 186 -16.83 10.34 10.87
CA THR A 186 -16.80 9.99 12.30
C THR A 186 -18.24 9.98 12.79
N ILE A 187 -18.77 8.83 13.21
CA ILE A 187 -20.04 8.80 13.92
C ILE A 187 -19.78 9.53 15.24
N SER A 188 -20.22 10.79 15.31
CA SER A 188 -20.31 11.50 16.57
C SER A 188 -21.32 10.73 17.41
N ASN A 189 -20.85 9.95 18.39
CA ASN A 189 -21.70 9.39 19.44
C ASN A 189 -22.31 10.54 20.26
N LYS A 190 -23.33 11.20 19.70
CA LYS A 190 -24.29 12.01 20.44
C LYS A 190 -25.61 11.24 20.42
N GLY A 191 -25.68 10.28 21.34
CA GLY A 191 -26.90 9.82 21.99
C GLY A 191 -28.07 9.45 21.10
N GLU A 192 -28.05 8.25 20.55
CA GLU A 192 -29.26 7.47 20.34
C GLU A 192 -28.96 6.05 20.83
N SER A 193 -29.42 5.76 22.04
CA SER A 193 -29.65 4.39 22.47
C SER A 193 -30.74 3.82 21.56
N GLU A 194 -30.36 3.04 20.56
CA GLU A 194 -31.30 2.27 19.75
C GLU A 194 -32.14 1.38 20.71
N GLU A 195 -33.43 1.68 20.82
CA GLU A 195 -34.43 0.76 21.36
C GLU A 195 -34.41 -0.51 20.51
N LEU A 196 -33.97 -1.61 21.12
CA LEU A 196 -34.08 -2.94 20.53
C LEU A 196 -35.53 -3.41 20.68
N ASP A 197 -36.30 -3.36 19.60
CA ASP A 197 -37.66 -3.92 19.60
C ASP A 197 -37.61 -5.46 19.59
N ASP A 198 -38.04 -6.08 20.70
CA ASP A 198 -38.16 -7.54 20.85
C ASP A 198 -39.36 -8.07 20.04
N VAL A 199 -39.09 -8.74 18.91
CA VAL A 199 -40.14 -9.37 18.08
C VAL A 199 -40.10 -10.89 18.23
N TRP A 200 -41.26 -11.48 18.59
CA TRP A 200 -41.44 -12.93 18.72
C TRP A 200 -42.16 -13.50 17.48
N GLU A 201 -41.52 -14.43 16.76
CA GLU A 201 -42.15 -15.17 15.65
C GLU A 201 -42.40 -16.65 16.03
N SER A 202 -43.51 -17.20 15.53
CA SER A 202 -43.87 -18.62 15.72
C SER A 202 -43.24 -19.49 14.63
N GLY A 203 -42.38 -20.42 15.03
CA GLY A 203 -41.77 -21.41 14.15
C GLY A 203 -42.74 -22.53 13.73
N PRO A 204 -42.37 -23.35 12.74
CA PRO A 204 -43.24 -24.31 12.06
C PRO A 204 -43.78 -25.48 12.91
N TYR A 205 -43.49 -25.50 14.22
CA TYR A 205 -44.01 -26.48 15.18
C TYR A 205 -44.42 -25.84 16.52
N GLY A 206 -44.82 -24.57 16.52
CA GLY A 206 -45.27 -23.86 17.74
C GLY A 206 -44.14 -23.41 18.68
N THR A 207 -42.88 -23.58 18.29
CA THR A 207 -41.72 -23.07 19.04
C THR A 207 -41.62 -21.55 18.86
N LYS A 208 -41.61 -20.79 19.97
CA LYS A 208 -41.27 -19.36 19.95
C LYS A 208 -39.76 -19.21 19.77
N ILE A 209 -39.32 -18.58 18.69
CA ILE A 209 -37.90 -18.33 18.42
C ILE A 209 -37.65 -16.84 18.72
N HIS A 210 -36.67 -16.55 19.56
CA HIS A 210 -36.22 -15.18 19.82
C HIS A 210 -35.29 -14.75 18.69
N ILE A 211 -35.70 -13.75 17.91
CA ILE A 211 -34.90 -13.21 16.81
C ILE A 211 -34.62 -11.76 17.15
N HIS A 212 -33.35 -11.42 17.37
CA HIS A 212 -32.93 -10.01 17.40
C HIS A 212 -33.05 -9.47 15.97
N LYS A 213 -34.18 -8.84 15.65
CA LYS A 213 -34.33 -8.06 14.42
C LYS A 213 -33.56 -6.76 14.61
N LYS A 214 -32.33 -6.72 14.09
CA LYS A 214 -31.69 -5.44 13.79
C LYS A 214 -32.51 -4.80 12.67
N ASN A 215 -33.39 -3.86 13.00
CA ASN A 215 -33.87 -2.88 12.04
C ASN A 215 -32.68 -1.98 11.69
N HIS A 216 -31.77 -2.47 10.85
CA HIS A 216 -30.87 -1.57 10.15
C HIS A 216 -31.41 -1.38 8.75
N ILE A 217 -32.16 -0.29 8.64
CA ILE A 217 -32.19 0.55 7.46
C ILE A 217 -30.73 0.65 6.98
N ASP A 218 -30.47 0.17 5.76
CA ASP A 218 -29.23 0.47 5.04
C ASP A 218 -29.07 2.00 4.99
N GLN A 219 -28.25 2.54 5.89
CA GLN A 219 -27.72 3.89 5.77
C GLN A 219 -26.21 3.89 5.98
N THR A 220 -25.53 3.07 5.19
CA THR A 220 -24.29 3.55 4.57
C THR A 220 -24.68 4.61 3.54
N GLU A 221 -24.77 5.87 3.97
CA GLU A 221 -24.71 6.99 3.04
C GLU A 221 -23.29 7.06 2.47
N TYR A 222 -23.09 6.38 1.35
CA TYR A 222 -22.11 6.76 0.37
C TYR A 222 -22.53 8.12 -0.20
N VAL A 223 -21.59 9.08 -0.25
CA VAL A 223 -21.77 10.28 -1.08
C VAL A 223 -21.68 9.87 -2.55
#